data_AF-A0A956S832-F1
#
_entry.id   AF-A0A956S832-F1
#
_cell.length_a   1.000
_cell.length_b   1.000
_cell.length_c   1.000
_cell.angle_alpha   90.00
_cell.angle_beta   90.00
_cell.angle_gamma   90.00
#
_symmetry.space_group_name_H-M   'P 1'
#
loop_
_entity.id
_entity.type
_entity.pdbx_description
1 polymer ?
#
loop_
_entity_poly.entity_id
_entity_poly.type
_entity_poly.pdbx_seq_one_letter_code
_entity_poly.pdbx_strand_id
1 'polypeptide(L)'
;MAAAHLLVDIGKGLVSRRWPERDLEWFTIDQALHVAILWVAWCWLEPRVGTPSSLMGIGDDGWFRLGVLVTAYAFNLNGMSAIVTHVLARLKLLPRESGPSAGRLIGVLERMFAVTLVYLGHWDALGFLVAAKSLARFRDLDERRRAEYYLVGTLVSLLGATLTALILRAILG
;
A
#
# COMPACT_ATOMS: atom_id res chain seq x y z
N MET A 1 12.57 18.19 9.67
CA MET A 1 11.85 17.05 9.05
C MET A 1 12.64 16.35 7.97
N ALA A 2 13.17 17.03 6.95
CA ALA A 2 13.97 16.40 5.88
C ALA A 2 15.16 15.57 6.39
N ALA A 3 15.89 16.05 7.41
CA ALA A 3 17.02 15.31 7.99
C ALA A 3 16.61 14.02 8.73
N ALA A 4 15.41 13.98 9.31
CA ALA A 4 14.91 12.79 10.00
C ALA A 4 14.48 11.71 8.99
N HIS A 5 13.80 12.11 7.90
CA HIS A 5 13.49 11.22 6.79
C HIS A 5 14.76 10.67 6.15
N LEU A 6 15.77 11.52 5.92
CA LEU A 6 17.03 11.09 5.32
C LEU A 6 17.78 10.08 6.20
N LEU A 7 17.75 10.25 7.53
CA LEU A 7 18.38 9.32 8.47
C LEU A 7 17.65 7.96 8.53
N VAL A 8 16.33 7.96 8.44
CA VAL A 8 15.53 6.72 8.35
C VAL A 8 15.80 5.99 7.03
N ASP A 9 15.82 6.72 5.90
CA ASP A 9 16.09 6.15 4.58
C ASP A 9 17.51 5.60 4.44
N ILE A 10 18.52 6.32 4.96
CA ILE A 10 19.92 5.86 4.98
C ILE A 10 20.08 4.63 5.90
N GLY A 11 19.47 4.64 7.09
CA GLY A 11 19.50 3.51 8.00
C GLY A 11 18.88 2.25 7.39
N LYS A 12 17.76 2.42 6.68
CA LYS A 12 17.06 1.34 5.97
C LYS A 12 17.88 0.77 4.82
N GLY A 13 18.56 1.62 4.04
CA GLY A 13 19.43 1.19 2.94
C GLY A 13 20.65 0.38 3.40
N LEU A 14 21.17 0.66 4.60
CA LEU A 14 22.29 -0.07 5.18
C LEU A 14 21.86 -1.42 5.80
N VAL A 15 20.67 -1.48 6.40
CA VAL A 15 20.17 -2.68 7.08
C VAL A 15 19.55 -3.69 6.10
N SER A 16 18.84 -3.26 5.06
CA SER A 16 18.26 -4.15 4.04
C SER A 16 19.33 -4.92 3.24
N ARG A 17 20.53 -4.35 3.11
CA ARG A 17 21.71 -5.02 2.54
C ARG A 17 22.28 -6.13 3.43
N ARG A 18 21.99 -6.12 4.74
CA ARG A 18 22.61 -7.01 5.73
C ARG A 18 21.70 -8.20 6.12
N TRP A 19 20.37 -8.05 6.04
CA TRP A 19 19.40 -9.07 6.48
C TRP A 19 18.12 -9.12 5.62
N PRO A 20 18.16 -9.75 4.43
CA PRO A 20 17.02 -9.82 3.51
C PRO A 20 15.84 -10.65 4.04
N GLU A 21 16.04 -11.55 5.01
CA GLU A 21 14.99 -12.45 5.52
C GLU A 21 13.99 -11.79 6.49
N ARG A 22 14.27 -10.58 7.00
CA ARG A 22 13.38 -9.85 7.94
C ARG A 22 12.75 -8.59 7.33
N ASP A 23 12.74 -8.48 6.01
CA ASP A 23 12.29 -7.29 5.27
C ASP A 23 10.84 -6.88 5.60
N LEU A 24 9.96 -7.84 5.91
CA LEU A 24 8.58 -7.54 6.32
C LEU A 24 8.49 -6.94 7.73
N GLU A 25 9.27 -7.45 8.69
CA GLU A 25 9.27 -6.92 10.06
C GLU A 25 9.83 -5.50 10.07
N TRP A 26 10.91 -5.27 9.32
CA TRP A 26 11.48 -3.94 9.12
C TRP A 26 10.56 -3.00 8.37
N PHE A 27 9.85 -3.48 7.35
CA PHE A 27 8.83 -2.68 6.66
C PHE A 27 7.69 -2.28 7.61
N THR A 28 7.22 -3.20 8.45
CA THR A 28 6.13 -2.94 9.40
C THR A 28 6.56 -1.93 10.46
N ILE A 29 7.78 -2.08 10.98
CA ILE A 29 8.40 -1.13 11.91
C ILE A 29 8.55 0.24 11.24
N ASP A 30 8.99 0.29 9.98
CA ASP A 30 9.14 1.52 9.20
C ASP A 30 7.81 2.24 8.95
N GLN A 31 6.72 1.51 8.64
CA GLN A 31 5.39 2.11 8.49
C GLN A 31 4.84 2.62 9.82
N ALA A 32 5.02 1.86 10.91
CA ALA A 32 4.63 2.30 12.24
C ALA A 32 5.40 3.56 12.68
N LEU A 33 6.70 3.61 12.38
CA LEU A 33 7.55 4.77 12.65
C LEU A 33 7.13 5.97 11.81
N HIS A 34 6.81 5.79 10.53
CA HIS A 34 6.31 6.86 9.66
C HIS A 34 5.00 7.45 10.16
N VAL A 35 4.02 6.60 10.52
CA VAL A 35 2.74 7.05 11.08
C VAL A 35 2.97 7.77 12.41
N ALA A 36 3.83 7.25 13.28
CA ALA A 36 4.17 7.88 14.54
C ALA A 36 4.86 9.24 14.35
N ILE A 37 5.76 9.38 13.36
CA ILE A 37 6.42 10.64 13.03
C ILE A 37 5.41 11.67 12.50
N LEU A 38 4.48 11.26 11.62
CA LEU A 38 3.42 12.15 11.12
C LEU A 38 2.50 12.60 12.25
N TRP A 39 2.15 11.70 13.17
CA TRP A 39 1.36 12.01 14.35
C TRP A 39 2.08 13.01 15.28
N VAL A 40 3.34 12.73 15.61
CA VAL A 40 4.15 13.61 16.47
C VAL A 40 4.37 14.97 15.79
N ALA A 41 4.64 14.99 14.49
CA ALA A 41 4.76 16.23 13.73
C ALA A 41 3.45 17.03 13.78
N TRP A 42 2.29 16.38 13.62
CA TRP A 42 0.98 17.02 13.75
C TRP A 42 0.79 17.67 15.12
N CYS A 43 0.97 16.91 16.21
CA CYS A 43 0.84 17.43 17.58
C CYS A 43 1.83 18.56 17.90
N TRP A 44 2.99 18.60 17.24
CA TRP A 44 4.03 19.60 17.49
C TRP A 44 3.88 20.86 16.62
N LEU A 45 3.27 20.73 15.43
CA LEU A 45 3.04 21.82 14.48
C LEU A 45 1.73 22.57 14.77
N GLU A 46 0.67 21.87 15.19
CA GLU A 46 -0.65 22.45 15.49
C GLU A 46 -0.58 23.67 16.43
N PRO A 47 0.19 23.68 17.53
CA PRO A 47 0.26 24.83 18.42
C PRO A 47 1.17 25.97 17.90
N ARG A 48 2.02 25.72 16.90
CA ARG A 48 3.13 26.62 16.53
C ARG A 48 2.92 27.37 15.23
N VAL A 49 2.23 26.76 14.27
CA VAL A 49 2.12 27.33 12.92
C VAL A 49 0.82 28.10 12.76
N GLY A 50 -0.19 27.85 13.62
CA GLY A 50 -1.57 28.09 13.24
C GLY A 50 -1.91 27.26 12.01
N THR A 51 -3.18 26.97 11.76
CA THR A 51 -3.51 26.26 10.54
C THR A 51 -3.20 27.17 9.34
N PRO A 52 -2.47 26.70 8.30
CA PRO A 52 -2.22 27.48 7.08
C PRO A 52 -3.49 27.67 6.22
N SER A 53 -4.66 27.68 6.86
CA SER A 53 -5.99 27.72 6.28
C SER A 53 -6.19 28.92 5.37
N SER A 54 -5.43 30.01 5.57
CA SER A 54 -5.50 31.24 4.80
C SER A 54 -4.73 31.24 3.47
N LEU A 55 -3.76 30.35 3.25
CA LEU A 55 -2.87 30.39 2.07
C LEU A 55 -3.32 29.46 0.93
N MET A 56 -4.12 28.44 1.22
CA MET A 56 -4.65 27.49 0.22
C MET A 56 -6.18 27.32 0.28
N GLY A 57 -6.89 27.98 1.22
CA GLY A 57 -8.34 27.81 1.39
C GLY A 57 -8.75 26.41 1.86
N ILE A 58 -7.78 25.56 2.23
CA ILE A 58 -8.01 24.22 2.78
C ILE A 58 -8.15 24.40 4.29
N GLY A 59 -9.38 24.27 4.80
CA GLY A 59 -9.64 24.24 6.24
C GLY A 59 -8.96 23.07 6.94
N ASP A 60 -8.95 23.08 8.26
CA ASP A 60 -8.21 22.11 9.10
C ASP A 60 -8.61 20.66 8.80
N ASP A 61 -9.90 20.43 8.53
CA ASP A 61 -10.44 19.14 8.10
C ASP A 61 -9.86 18.65 6.77
N GLY A 62 -9.49 19.56 5.86
CA GLY A 62 -8.97 19.23 4.54
C GLY A 62 -7.55 18.66 4.61
N TRP A 63 -6.70 19.19 5.50
CA TRP A 63 -5.35 18.65 5.72
C TRP A 63 -5.39 17.27 6.37
N PHE A 64 -6.31 17.06 7.31
CA PHE A 64 -6.54 15.74 7.89
C PHE A 64 -6.98 14.73 6.83
N ARG A 65 -7.99 15.07 6.01
CA ARG A 65 -8.47 14.22 4.90
C ARG A 65 -7.34 13.88 3.92
N LEU A 66 -6.54 14.88 3.53
CA LEU A 66 -5.40 14.67 2.63
C LEU A 66 -4.36 13.74 3.24
N GLY A 67 -4.01 13.92 4.52
CA GLY A 67 -3.04 13.07 5.22
C GLY A 67 -3.49 11.62 5.30
N VAL A 68 -4.77 11.38 5.60
CA VAL A 68 -5.37 10.05 5.62
C VAL A 68 -5.34 9.40 4.24
N LEU A 69 -5.72 10.13 3.19
CA LEU A 69 -5.66 9.64 1.79
C LEU A 69 -4.23 9.28 1.40
N VAL A 70 -3.26 10.19 1.59
CA VAL A 70 -1.86 9.94 1.24
C VAL A 70 -1.32 8.69 1.94
N THR A 71 -1.63 8.52 3.23
CA THR A 71 -1.20 7.35 4.01
C THR A 71 -1.80 6.05 3.47
N ALA A 72 -3.09 6.02 3.15
CA ALA A 72 -3.75 4.84 2.62
C ALA A 72 -3.22 4.41 1.23
N TYR A 73 -2.95 5.38 0.35
CA TYR A 73 -2.35 5.10 -0.95
C TYR A 73 -0.89 4.65 -0.80
N ALA A 74 -0.09 5.31 0.06
CA ALA A 74 1.30 4.90 0.34
C ALA A 74 1.38 3.46 0.88
N PHE A 75 0.47 3.10 1.80
CA PHE A 75 0.34 1.73 2.30
C PHE A 75 0.04 0.73 1.18
N ASN A 76 -0.86 1.06 0.24
CA ASN A 76 -1.18 0.15 -0.86
C ASN A 76 -0.09 0.07 -1.95
N LEU A 77 0.75 1.10 -2.09
CA LEU A 77 1.91 1.05 -2.97
C LEU A 77 2.93 0.04 -2.47
N ASN A 78 3.39 0.19 -1.23
CA ASN A 78 4.51 -0.57 -0.70
C ASN A 78 4.10 -1.66 0.31
N GLY A 79 3.24 -1.33 1.28
CA GLY A 79 2.92 -2.22 2.38
C GLY A 79 2.06 -3.40 2.00
N MET A 80 1.05 -3.17 1.18
CA MET A 80 0.26 -4.28 0.67
C MET A 80 1.11 -5.22 -0.21
N SER A 81 2.09 -4.69 -0.94
CA SER A 81 3.03 -5.51 -1.72
C SER A 81 3.90 -6.39 -0.81
N ALA A 82 4.33 -5.88 0.33
CA ALA A 82 5.10 -6.64 1.31
C ALA A 82 4.25 -7.78 1.93
N ILE A 83 3.00 -7.49 2.29
CA ILE A 83 2.04 -8.49 2.80
C ILE A 83 1.82 -9.62 1.78
N VAL A 84 1.50 -9.26 0.53
CA VAL A 84 1.31 -10.25 -0.55
C VAL A 84 2.56 -11.11 -0.72
N THR A 85 3.73 -10.49 -0.75
CA THR A 85 5.01 -11.20 -0.90
C THR A 85 5.24 -12.16 0.26
N HIS A 86 4.96 -11.74 1.50
CA HIS A 86 5.13 -12.59 2.68
C HIS A 86 4.17 -13.78 2.69
N VAL A 87 2.90 -13.58 2.35
CA VAL A 87 1.92 -14.67 2.25
C VAL A 87 2.37 -15.68 1.20
N LEU A 88 2.76 -15.21 0.02
CA LEU A 88 3.25 -16.08 -1.07
C LEU A 88 4.56 -16.79 -0.71
N ALA A 89 5.45 -16.14 0.05
CA ALA A 89 6.69 -16.74 0.54
C ALA A 89 6.41 -17.90 1.50
N ARG A 90 5.48 -17.73 2.46
CA ARG A 90 5.07 -18.79 3.39
C ARG A 90 4.51 -20.02 2.67
N LEU A 91 3.85 -19.81 1.53
CA LEU A 91 3.30 -20.87 0.70
C LEU A 91 4.29 -21.42 -0.33
N LYS A 92 5.54 -20.92 -0.37
CA LYS A 92 6.58 -21.29 -1.36
C LYS A 92 6.13 -21.07 -2.82
N LEU A 93 5.24 -20.10 -3.03
CA LEU A 93 4.67 -19.76 -4.33
C LEU A 93 5.46 -18.68 -5.08
N LEU A 94 6.47 -18.06 -4.44
CA LEU A 94 7.28 -17.04 -5.10
C LEU A 94 8.04 -17.62 -6.31
N PRO A 95 8.10 -16.89 -7.44
CA PRO A 95 8.91 -17.25 -8.59
C PRO A 95 10.40 -17.36 -8.21
N ARG A 96 11.13 -18.30 -8.83
CA ARG A 96 12.58 -18.48 -8.60
C ARG A 96 13.44 -17.33 -9.11
N GLU A 97 12.95 -16.55 -10.08
CA GLU A 97 13.67 -15.39 -10.59
C GLU A 97 12.94 -14.08 -10.20
N SER A 98 13.63 -13.26 -9.41
CA SER A 98 13.10 -12.04 -8.81
C SER A 98 13.71 -10.79 -9.47
N GLY A 99 13.45 -10.59 -10.77
CA GLY A 99 13.74 -9.33 -11.48
C GLY A 99 12.59 -8.31 -11.35
N PRO A 100 12.80 -7.03 -11.71
CA PRO A 100 11.72 -6.06 -11.95
C PRO A 100 10.72 -6.65 -12.95
N SER A 101 9.54 -7.05 -12.46
CA SER A 101 8.53 -7.68 -13.30
C SER A 101 7.36 -6.74 -13.53
N ALA A 102 6.86 -6.71 -14.77
CA ALA A 102 5.61 -6.02 -15.11
C ALA A 102 4.46 -6.46 -14.19
N GLY A 103 4.48 -7.71 -13.70
CA GLY A 103 3.53 -8.22 -12.72
C GLY A 103 3.48 -7.43 -11.40
N ARG A 104 4.61 -6.94 -10.90
CA ARG A 104 4.63 -6.08 -9.69
C ARG A 104 3.94 -4.75 -9.95
N LEU A 105 4.24 -4.10 -11.08
CA LEU A 105 3.62 -2.84 -11.46
C LEU A 105 2.11 -3.01 -11.69
N ILE A 106 1.70 -4.06 -12.40
CA ILE A 106 0.28 -4.40 -12.61
C ILE A 106 -0.43 -4.55 -11.26
N GLY A 107 0.15 -5.30 -10.32
CA GLY A 107 -0.42 -5.47 -8.98
C GLY A 107 -0.55 -4.15 -8.20
N VAL A 108 0.41 -3.23 -8.35
CA VAL A 108 0.30 -1.89 -7.75
C VAL A 108 -0.85 -1.11 -8.38
N LEU A 109 -0.94 -1.05 -9.71
CA LEU A 109 -1.99 -0.33 -10.41
C LEU A 109 -3.38 -0.85 -10.04
N GLU A 110 -3.56 -2.17 -9.98
CA GLU A 110 -4.83 -2.77 -9.57
C GLU A 110 -5.24 -2.38 -8.16
N ARG A 111 -4.30 -2.31 -7.20
CA ARG A 111 -4.62 -1.84 -5.85
C ARG A 111 -5.02 -0.37 -5.84
N MET A 112 -4.37 0.48 -6.64
CA MET A 112 -4.75 1.89 -6.75
C MET A 112 -6.16 2.01 -7.32
N PHE A 113 -6.48 1.26 -8.38
CA PHE A 113 -7.86 1.20 -8.91
C PHE A 113 -8.84 0.64 -7.88
N ALA A 114 -8.50 -0.46 -7.20
CA ALA A 114 -9.38 -1.08 -6.22
C ALA A 114 -9.70 -0.15 -5.06
N VAL A 115 -8.69 0.51 -4.48
CA VAL A 115 -8.90 1.49 -3.41
C VAL A 115 -9.78 2.63 -3.90
N THR A 116 -9.49 3.19 -5.08
CA THR A 116 -10.24 4.31 -5.66
C THR A 116 -11.70 3.94 -5.91
N LEU A 117 -11.94 2.83 -6.60
CA LEU A 117 -13.29 2.40 -7.00
C LEU A 117 -14.16 2.08 -5.79
N VAL A 118 -13.61 1.36 -4.80
CA VAL A 118 -14.35 1.00 -3.57
C VAL A 118 -14.62 2.23 -2.71
N TYR A 119 -13.64 3.14 -2.60
CA TYR A 119 -13.81 4.41 -1.89
C TYR A 119 -14.94 5.25 -2.51
N LEU A 120 -15.01 5.30 -3.84
CA LEU A 120 -16.09 5.97 -4.58
C LEU A 120 -17.41 5.18 -4.62
N GLY A 121 -17.44 3.93 -4.13
CA GLY A 121 -18.63 3.09 -4.09
C GLY A 121 -18.92 2.30 -5.38
N HIS A 122 -18.02 2.30 -6.36
CA HIS A 122 -18.15 1.58 -7.64
C HIS A 122 -17.68 0.12 -7.54
N TRP A 123 -18.47 -0.71 -6.85
CA TRP A 123 -18.20 -2.14 -6.67
C TRP A 123 -18.30 -2.95 -7.97
N ASP A 124 -19.17 -2.52 -8.87
CA ASP A 124 -19.36 -3.02 -10.22
C ASP A 124 -18.09 -2.88 -11.06
N ALA A 125 -17.46 -1.70 -11.03
CA ALA A 125 -16.20 -1.46 -11.72
C ALA A 125 -15.05 -2.32 -11.17
N LEU A 126 -15.01 -2.55 -9.85
CA LEU A 126 -14.06 -3.48 -9.24
C LEU A 126 -14.27 -4.91 -9.77
N GLY A 127 -15.52 -5.36 -9.83
CA GLY A 127 -15.87 -6.67 -10.40
C GLY A 127 -15.40 -6.81 -11.84
N PHE A 128 -15.61 -5.78 -12.67
CA PHE A 128 -15.11 -5.75 -14.04
C PHE A 128 -13.58 -5.81 -14.12
N LEU A 129 -12.86 -5.05 -13.29
CA LEU A 129 -11.40 -5.07 -13.23
C LEU A 129 -10.88 -6.48 -12.93
N VAL A 130 -11.45 -7.15 -11.93
CA VAL A 130 -11.06 -8.52 -11.52
C VAL A 130 -11.39 -9.55 -12.60
N ALA A 131 -12.54 -9.41 -13.26
CA ALA A 131 -12.93 -10.28 -14.37
C ALA A 131 -11.99 -10.12 -15.57
N ALA A 132 -11.72 -8.87 -15.99
CA ALA A 132 -10.83 -8.56 -17.10
C ALA A 132 -9.41 -9.10 -16.85
N LYS A 133 -8.88 -8.91 -15.65
CA LYS A 133 -7.59 -9.45 -15.23
C LYS A 133 -7.56 -10.98 -15.34
N SER A 134 -8.61 -11.65 -14.86
CA SER A 134 -8.71 -13.12 -14.88
C SER A 134 -8.83 -13.68 -16.30
N LEU A 135 -9.54 -12.99 -17.18
CA LEU A 135 -9.62 -13.37 -18.60
C LEU A 135 -8.27 -13.24 -19.31
N ALA A 136 -7.54 -12.14 -19.07
CA ALA A 136 -6.22 -11.92 -19.65
C ALA A 136 -5.17 -12.96 -19.20
N ARG A 137 -5.38 -13.57 -18.02
CA ARG A 137 -4.48 -14.55 -17.40
C ARG A 137 -5.00 -15.98 -17.44
N PHE A 138 -6.07 -16.26 -18.20
CA PHE A 138 -6.72 -17.56 -18.20
C PHE A 138 -5.74 -18.71 -18.51
N ARG A 139 -4.83 -18.53 -19.48
CA ARG A 139 -3.81 -19.54 -19.86
C ARG A 139 -2.76 -19.80 -18.77
N ASP A 140 -2.53 -18.85 -17.86
CA ASP A 140 -1.62 -19.07 -16.73
C ASP A 140 -2.24 -19.95 -15.64
N LEU A 141 -3.56 -20.19 -15.69
CA LEU A 141 -4.27 -21.06 -14.75
C LEU A 141 -4.09 -22.56 -15.07
N ASP A 142 -3.57 -22.89 -16.25
CA ASP A 142 -3.33 -24.28 -16.66
C ASP A 142 -2.18 -24.92 -15.86
N GLU A 143 -1.20 -24.13 -15.42
CA GLU A 143 -0.11 -24.60 -14.56
C GLU A 143 -0.46 -24.37 -13.09
N ARG A 144 -0.70 -25.47 -12.35
CA ARG A 144 -1.14 -25.44 -10.94
C ARG A 144 -0.38 -24.43 -10.06
N ARG A 145 0.95 -24.40 -10.15
CA ARG A 145 1.77 -23.49 -9.33
C ARG A 145 1.57 -22.02 -9.71
N ARG A 146 1.39 -21.70 -11.00
CA ARG A 146 1.08 -20.33 -11.46
C ARG A 146 -0.34 -19.94 -11.09
N ALA A 147 -1.28 -20.87 -11.18
CA ALA A 147 -2.66 -20.67 -10.75
C ALA A 147 -2.72 -20.33 -9.25
N GLU A 148 -2.05 -21.11 -8.40
CA GLU A 148 -1.99 -20.86 -6.95
C GLU A 148 -1.32 -19.50 -6.64
N TYR A 149 -0.18 -19.19 -7.26
CA TYR A 149 0.48 -17.89 -7.12
C TYR A 149 -0.44 -16.72 -7.52
N TYR A 150 -1.10 -16.85 -8.68
CA TYR A 150 -1.99 -15.83 -9.21
C TYR A 150 -3.23 -15.63 -8.34
N LEU A 151 -3.92 -16.71 -7.98
CA LEU A 151 -5.16 -16.68 -7.20
C LEU A 151 -4.89 -16.12 -5.80
N VAL A 152 -3.93 -16.70 -5.07
CA VAL A 152 -3.63 -16.26 -3.70
C VAL A 152 -3.11 -14.82 -3.70
N GLY A 153 -2.19 -14.49 -4.61
CA GLY A 153 -1.63 -13.14 -4.70
C GLY A 153 -2.71 -12.10 -4.99
N THR A 154 -3.61 -12.39 -5.92
CA THR A 154 -4.70 -11.48 -6.31
C THR A 154 -5.73 -11.34 -5.20
N LEU A 155 -6.18 -12.44 -4.58
CA LEU A 155 -7.17 -12.41 -3.50
C LEU A 155 -6.69 -11.66 -2.27
N VAL A 156 -5.45 -11.91 -1.83
CA VAL A 156 -4.85 -11.19 -0.69
C VAL A 156 -4.72 -9.71 -1.01
N SER A 157 -4.22 -9.37 -2.21
CA SER A 157 -4.06 -7.99 -2.67
C SER A 157 -5.39 -7.23 -2.70
N LEU A 158 -6.43 -7.84 -3.28
CA LEU A 158 -7.77 -7.27 -3.38
C LEU A 158 -8.41 -7.09 -2.01
N LEU A 159 -8.30 -8.08 -1.14
CA LEU A 159 -8.83 -8.00 0.22
C LEU A 159 -8.21 -6.83 0.98
N GLY A 160 -6.88 -6.69 0.96
CA GLY A 160 -6.19 -5.60 1.65
C GLY A 160 -6.52 -4.21 1.09
N ALA A 161 -6.61 -4.08 -0.24
CA ALA A 161 -7.03 -2.83 -0.87
C ALA A 161 -8.48 -2.46 -0.52
N THR A 162 -9.38 -3.44 -0.56
CA THR A 162 -10.80 -3.25 -0.22
C THR A 162 -10.96 -2.85 1.24
N LEU A 163 -10.26 -3.53 2.17
CA LEU A 163 -10.26 -3.16 3.59
C LEU A 163 -9.71 -1.74 3.81
N THR A 164 -8.64 -1.38 3.11
CA THR A 164 -8.11 0.00 3.19
C THR A 164 -9.16 1.02 2.75
N ALA A 165 -9.86 0.77 1.65
CA ALA A 165 -10.90 1.66 1.16
C ALA A 165 -12.11 1.75 2.10
N LEU A 166 -12.51 0.64 2.72
CA LEU A 166 -13.56 0.64 3.73
C LEU A 166 -13.17 1.44 4.97
N ILE A 167 -11.91 1.32 5.43
CA ILE A 167 -11.36 2.13 6.51
C ILE A 167 -11.36 3.61 6.11
N LEU A 168 -10.93 3.95 4.90
CA LEU A 168 -10.98 5.32 4.38
C LEU A 168 -12.40 5.89 4.41
N ARG A 169 -13.40 5.15 3.94
CA ARG A 169 -14.80 5.58 4.00
C ARG A 169 -15.28 5.75 5.43
N ALA A 170 -14.95 4.82 6.33
CA ALA A 170 -15.33 4.92 7.74
C ALA A 170 -14.72 6.15 8.44
N ILE A 171 -13.51 6.56 8.06
CA ILE A 171 -12.82 7.73 8.64
C ILE A 171 -13.29 9.04 8.00
N LEU A 172 -13.56 9.05 6.68
CA LEU A 172 -13.77 10.27 5.90
C LEU A 172 -15.24 10.57 5.54
N GLY A 173 -16.14 9.58 5.66
CA GLY A 173 -17.57 9.68 5.31
C GLY A 173 -17.92 8.99 4.00
#